data_AF-A0A5H2YGX6-F1
#
_entry.id   AF-A0A5H2YGX6-F1
#
_cell.length_a   1.000
_cell.length_b   1.000
_cell.length_c   1.000
_cell.angle_alpha   90.00
_cell.angle_beta   90.00
_cell.angle_gamma   90.00
#
_symmetry.space_group_name_H-M   'P 1'
#
loop_
_entity.id
_entity.type
_entity.pdbx_description
1 polymer ?
#
loop_
_entity_poly.entity_id
_entity_poly.type
_entity_poly.pdbx_seq_one_letter_code
_entity_poly.pdbx_strand_id
1 'polypeptide(L)' 'MESLYLLIPLSVVLVFAIGVAFWWSVRNGQFDDLEGPAYRILMDDELPGKRDGAATAKGAEEGAGEK' A
#
# COMPACT_ATOMS: atom_id res chain seq x y z
N MET A 1 -35.27 -14.31 -27.01
CA MET A 1 -34.30 -15.41 -27.24
C MET A 1 -33.01 -14.94 -27.93
N GLU A 2 -32.99 -13.77 -28.58
CA GLU A 2 -31.79 -13.28 -29.30
C GLU A 2 -30.64 -12.85 -28.40
N SER A 3 -30.93 -12.30 -27.21
CA SER A 3 -29.93 -11.84 -26.25
C SER A 3 -29.01 -12.95 -25.74
N LEU A 4 -29.49 -14.19 -25.67
CA LEU A 4 -28.67 -15.35 -25.27
C LEU A 4 -27.49 -15.57 -26.21
N TYR A 5 -27.67 -15.33 -27.51
CA TYR A 5 -26.59 -15.47 -28.51
C TYR A 5 -25.48 -14.45 -28.33
N LEU A 6 -25.76 -13.30 -27.70
CA LEU A 6 -24.75 -12.30 -27.37
C LEU A 6 -24.15 -12.54 -25.97
N LEU A 7 -24.99 -12.91 -25.00
CA LEU A 7 -24.58 -13.12 -23.61
C LEU A 7 -23.65 -14.33 -23.44
N ILE A 8 -23.89 -15.43 -24.15
CA ILE A 8 -23.05 -16.63 -24.09
C ILE A 8 -21.59 -16.31 -24.48
N PRO A 9 -21.28 -15.80 -25.68
CA PRO A 9 -19.89 -15.51 -26.05
C PRO A 9 -19.28 -14.41 -25.17
N LEU A 10 -20.06 -13.40 -24.77
CA LEU A 10 -19.58 -12.36 -23.85
C LEU A 10 -19.15 -12.95 -22.51
N SER A 11 -19.94 -13.87 -21.94
CA SER A 11 -19.59 -14.54 -20.68
C SER A 11 -18.34 -15.40 -20.80
N VAL A 12 -18.17 -16.12 -21.91
CA VAL A 12 -16.96 -16.92 -22.17
C VAL A 12 -15.73 -16.01 -22.20
N VAL A 13 -15.79 -14.90 -22.94
CA VAL A 13 -14.70 -13.92 -22.99
C VAL A 13 -14.40 -13.36 -21.60
N LEU A 14 -15.43 -13.03 -20.81
CA LEU A 14 -15.26 -12.52 -19.45
C LEU A 14 -14.56 -13.53 -18.54
N VAL A 15 -14.94 -14.81 -18.60
CA VAL A 15 -14.31 -15.89 -17.82
C VAL A 15 -12.83 -16.02 -18.19
N PHE A 16 -12.51 -16.01 -19.49
CA PHE A 16 -11.10 -16.06 -19.93
C PHE A 16 -10.33 -14.80 -19.49
N ALA A 17 -10.93 -13.62 -19.60
CA ALA A 17 -10.29 -12.37 -19.19
C ALA A 17 -9.96 -12.38 -17.69
N ILE A 18 -10.91 -12.80 -16.85
CA ILE A 18 -10.69 -12.95 -15.41
C ILE A 18 -9.63 -14.00 -15.13
N GLY A 19 -9.68 -15.16 -15.80
CA GLY A 19 -8.70 -16.23 -15.63
C GLY A 19 -7.28 -15.81 -15.97
N VAL A 20 -7.08 -15.09 -17.09
CA VAL A 20 -5.78 -14.56 -17.50
C VAL A 20 -5.30 -13.49 -16.51
N ALA A 21 -6.17 -12.55 -16.12
CA ALA A 21 -5.82 -11.52 -15.15
C ALA A 21 -5.43 -12.11 -13.80
N PHE A 22 -6.16 -13.13 -13.33
CA PHE A 22 -5.86 -13.85 -12.10
C PHE A 22 -4.54 -14.60 -12.18
N TRP A 23 -4.30 -15.36 -13.27
CA TRP A 23 -3.04 -16.04 -13.49
C TRP A 23 -1.86 -15.06 -13.47
N TRP A 24 -2.00 -13.94 -14.18
CA TRP A 24 -0.98 -12.89 -14.20
C TRP A 24 -0.73 -12.33 -12.79
N SER A 25 -1.79 -12.02 -12.03
CA SER A 25 -1.68 -11.51 -10.65
C SER A 25 -0.96 -12.48 -9.71
N VAL A 26 -1.24 -13.79 -9.83
CA VAL A 26 -0.55 -14.83 -9.05
C VAL A 26 0.92 -14.91 -9.44
N ARG A 27 1.24 -14.89 -10.74
CA ARG A 27 2.63 -14.94 -11.21
C ARG A 27 3.44 -13.70 -10.81
N ASN A 28 2.78 -12.56 -10.69
CA ASN A 28 3.38 -11.28 -10.31
C ASN A 28 3.55 -11.10 -8.79
N GLY A 29 3.18 -12.09 -7.98
CA GLY A 29 3.38 -12.06 -6.52
C GLY A 29 2.51 -11.05 -5.78
N GLN A 30 1.39 -10.58 -6.37
CA GLN A 30 0.51 -9.60 -5.70
C GLN A 30 -0.10 -10.13 -4.39
N PHE A 31 -0.10 -11.43 -4.18
CA PHE A 31 -0.61 -12.07 -2.97
C PHE A 31 0.48 -12.37 -1.92
N ASP A 32 1.75 -12.05 -2.20
CA ASP A 32 2.86 -12.33 -1.28
C ASP A 32 3.02 -11.23 -0.20
N ASP A 33 2.48 -10.03 -0.42
CA ASP A 33 2.56 -8.89 0.52
C ASP A 33 1.22 -8.62 1.24
N LEU A 34 0.54 -9.66 1.73
CA LEU A 34 -0.57 -9.50 2.67
C LEU A 34 -0.10 -9.34 4.12
N GLU A 35 1.16 -9.65 4.42
CA GLU A 35 1.72 -9.61 5.78
C GLU A 35 2.23 -8.22 6.20
N GLY A 36 2.65 -7.38 5.23
CA GLY A 36 3.19 -6.04 5.47
C GLY A 36 2.25 -5.07 6.22
N PRO A 37 0.95 -5.00 5.88
CA PRO A 37 -0.01 -4.15 6.59
C PRO A 37 -0.33 -4.64 8.02
N ALA A 38 -0.38 -5.96 8.24
CA ALA A 38 -0.69 -6.55 9.55
C ALA A 38 0.44 -6.29 10.56
N TYR A 39 1.70 -6.35 10.11
CA TYR A 39 2.87 -6.02 10.92
C TYR A 39 2.84 -4.54 11.35
N ARG A 40 2.50 -3.61 10.46
CA ARG A 40 2.43 -2.18 10.81
C ARG A 40 1.41 -1.88 11.91
N ILE A 41 0.25 -2.53 11.90
CA ILE A 41 -0.79 -2.31 12.92
C ILE A 41 -0.35 -2.83 14.30
N LEU A 42 0.39 -3.96 14.35
CA LEU A 42 0.89 -4.53 15.62
C LEU A 42 2.10 -3.77 16.17
N MET A 43 2.96 -3.23 15.30
CA MET A 43 4.17 -2.48 15.71
C MET A 43 3.93 -0.98 15.92
N ASP A 44 2.82 -0.41 15.45
CA ASP A 44 2.47 1.00 15.68
C ASP A 44 2.17 1.32 17.16
N ASP A 45 1.83 0.31 17.96
CA ASP A 45 1.64 0.45 19.41
C ASP A 45 2.97 0.48 20.21
N GLU A 46 4.10 0.14 19.57
CA GLU A 46 5.45 0.14 20.17
C GLU A 46 6.35 1.30 19.69
N LEU A 47 5.79 2.49 19.50
CA LEU A 47 6.59 3.72 19.45
C LEU A 47 6.68 4.35 20.84
N PRO A 48 7.70 4.03 21.67
CA PRO A 48 8.00 4.80 22.85
C PRO A 48 8.52 6.17 22.40
N GLY A 49 7.61 7.15 22.41
CA GLY A 49 7.93 8.55 22.51
C GLY A 49 8.80 9.12 21.39
N LYS A 50 8.16 9.61 20.32
CA LYS A 50 8.67 10.83 19.66
C LYS A 50 8.11 12.06 20.36
N ARG A 51 8.46 12.20 21.64
CA ARG A 51 8.52 13.50 22.33
C ARG A 51 9.95 14.03 22.20
N ASP A 52 10.35 14.39 20.98
CA ASP A 52 11.56 15.18 20.76
C ASP A 52 11.18 16.52 20.14
N GLY A 53 10.59 17.37 20.96
CA GLY A 53 10.48 18.81 20.71
C GLY A 53 11.74 19.58 21.08
N ALA A 54 12.96 19.11 20.77
CA ALA A 54 14.18 19.70 21.35
C ALA A 54 15.40 19.86 20.41
N ALA A 55 15.20 20.03 19.09
CA ALA A 55 16.32 20.31 18.17
C ALA A 55 16.08 21.45 17.15
N THR A 56 15.10 22.34 17.41
CA THR A 56 14.93 23.57 16.61
C THR A 56 14.88 24.84 17.46
N ALA A 57 15.00 24.73 18.78
CA ALA A 57 15.14 25.87 19.69
C ALA A 57 16.58 26.06 20.23
N LYS A 58 17.55 25.25 19.77
CA LYS A 58 18.98 25.41 20.10
C LYS A 58 19.79 25.84 18.87
N GLY A 59 19.25 26.81 18.12
CA GLY A 59 19.99 27.62 17.14
C GLY A 59 20.07 29.10 17.56
N ALA A 60 19.70 29.41 18.80
CA ALA A 60 19.59 30.77 19.32
C ALA A 60 20.75 31.20 20.26
N GLU A 61 21.74 30.34 20.53
CA GLU A 61 22.82 30.67 21.47
C GLU A 61 24.26 30.54 20.91
N GLU A 62 24.45 30.11 19.65
CA GLU A 62 25.77 30.13 18.99
C GLU A 62 25.83 31.30 18.00
N GLY A 63 25.75 32.51 18.55
CA GLY A 63 25.73 33.76 17.78
C GLY A 63 25.93 35.01 18.65
N ALA A 64 26.48 34.86 19.85
CA ALA A 64 27.13 35.97 20.54
C ALA A 64 28.52 36.14 19.91
N GLY A 65 28.59 36.95 18.85
CA GLY A 65 29.79 37.12 18.05
C GLY A 65 29.71 38.25 17.04
N GLU A 66 28.97 39.33 17.31
CA GLU A 66 29.31 40.63 16.75
C GLU A 66 28.77 41.75 17.66
N LYS A 67 29.67 42.68 18.01
CA LYS A 67 29.56 43.85 18.90
C LYS A 67 29.90 43.56 20.37
#